data_AF-A0A3B9W6G7-F1
#
_entry.id   AF-A0A3B9W6G7-F1
#
_cell.length_a   1.000
_cell.length_b   1.000
_cell.length_c   1.000
_cell.angle_alpha   90.00
_cell.angle_beta   90.00
_cell.angle_gamma   90.00
#
_symmetry.space_group_name_H-M   'P 1'
#
loop_
_entity.id
_entity.type
_entity.pdbx_description
1 polymer ?
#
loop_
_entity_poly.entity_id
_entity_poly.type
_entity_poly.pdbx_seq_one_letter_code
_entity_poly.pdbx_strand_id
1 'polypeptide(L)'
;MDAQHFPLLSGIRSPTDLKSLKEHQLPDLAEEIRKYLVDTLDQCGGHFGANLGSVEITIALHYLLNTPEDNIIWDVGHQAYPHKILTGRADLLNTIKQHQGLAPFPSRNESAYDSFGVGHSSTS
;
A
#
# COMPACT_ATOMS: atom_id res chain seq x y z
N MET A 1 -1.59 -14.33 1.75
CA MET A 1 -2.94 -13.72 1.75
C MET A 1 -3.98 -14.74 1.33
N ASP A 2 -5.14 -14.79 1.97
CA ASP A 2 -6.20 -15.75 1.65
C ASP A 2 -7.15 -15.24 0.55
N ALA A 3 -7.18 -15.91 -0.60
CA ALA A 3 -8.04 -15.55 -1.73
C ALA A 3 -9.53 -15.74 -1.46
N GLN A 4 -9.92 -16.55 -0.46
CA GLN A 4 -11.32 -16.69 -0.05
C GLN A 4 -11.83 -15.42 0.66
N HIS A 5 -10.96 -14.74 1.41
CA HIS A 5 -11.30 -13.55 2.17
C HIS A 5 -10.99 -12.24 1.42
N PHE A 6 -10.04 -12.27 0.48
CA PHE A 6 -9.57 -11.13 -0.30
C PHE A 6 -9.52 -11.46 -1.80
N PRO A 7 -10.66 -11.70 -2.46
CA PRO A 7 -10.70 -12.20 -3.83
C PRO A 7 -10.11 -11.24 -4.86
N LEU A 8 -10.21 -9.92 -4.68
CA LEU A 8 -9.58 -8.95 -5.58
C LEU A 8 -8.12 -8.70 -5.19
N LEU A 9 -7.86 -8.40 -3.91
CA LEU A 9 -6.55 -7.99 -3.44
C LEU A 9 -5.51 -9.11 -3.57
N SER A 10 -5.90 -10.38 -3.38
CA SER A 10 -4.99 -11.53 -3.54
C SER A 10 -4.40 -11.67 -4.95
N GLY A 11 -5.07 -11.10 -5.95
CA GLY A 11 -4.62 -11.05 -7.35
C GLY A 11 -3.69 -9.88 -7.67
N ILE A 12 -3.55 -8.89 -6.79
CA ILE A 12 -2.75 -7.68 -7.06
C ILE A 12 -1.33 -7.87 -6.52
N ARG A 13 -0.37 -8.01 -7.44
CA ARG A 13 1.08 -8.08 -7.13
C ARG A 13 1.84 -6.88 -7.63
N SER A 14 1.20 -6.05 -8.45
CA SER A 14 1.76 -4.84 -9.03
C SER A 14 0.65 -3.84 -9.41
N PRO A 15 1.00 -2.57 -9.66
CA PRO A 15 0.07 -1.61 -10.25
C PRO A 15 -0.50 -2.04 -11.60
N THR A 16 0.20 -2.90 -12.36
CA THR A 16 -0.32 -3.45 -13.62
C THR A 16 -1.52 -4.38 -13.40
N ASP A 17 -1.49 -5.19 -12.33
CA ASP A 17 -2.62 -6.05 -11.97
C ASP A 17 -3.82 -5.22 -11.52
N LEU A 18 -3.57 -4.15 -10.76
CA LEU A 18 -4.59 -3.18 -10.36
C LEU A 18 -5.30 -2.57 -11.59
N LYS A 19 -4.55 -2.17 -12.62
CA LYS A 19 -5.10 -1.62 -13.87
C LYS A 19 -5.89 -2.62 -14.71
N SER A 20 -5.78 -3.92 -14.40
CA SER A 20 -6.56 -4.97 -15.07
C SER A 20 -7.96 -5.13 -14.47
N LEU A 21 -8.23 -4.53 -13.30
CA LEU A 21 -9.57 -4.48 -12.71
C LEU A 21 -10.47 -3.53 -13.48
N LYS A 22 -11.77 -3.80 -13.48
CA LYS A 22 -12.77 -2.86 -13.97
C LYS A 22 -13.01 -1.79 -12.91
N GLU A 23 -13.29 -0.55 -13.34
CA GLU A 23 -13.49 0.60 -12.44
C GLU A 23 -14.54 0.35 -11.34
N HIS A 24 -15.62 -0.37 -11.64
CA HIS A 24 -16.66 -0.70 -10.65
C HIS A 24 -16.21 -1.67 -9.55
N GLN A 25 -15.06 -2.33 -9.72
CA GLN A 25 -14.47 -3.23 -8.72
C GLN A 25 -13.54 -2.47 -7.74
N LEU A 26 -13.17 -1.22 -8.05
CA LEU A 26 -12.25 -0.44 -7.21
C LEU A 26 -12.82 -0.12 -5.82
N PRO A 27 -14.14 0.16 -5.64
CA PRO A 27 -14.72 0.28 -4.30
C PRO A 27 -14.61 -1.01 -3.48
N ASP A 28 -14.87 -2.17 -4.09
CA ASP A 28 -14.75 -3.48 -3.42
C ASP A 28 -13.30 -3.76 -3.02
N LEU A 29 -12.34 -3.40 -3.89
CA LEU A 29 -10.92 -3.48 -3.55
C LEU A 29 -10.56 -2.58 -2.36
N ALA A 30 -11.13 -1.37 -2.28
CA ALA A 30 -10.90 -0.48 -1.15
C ALA A 30 -11.40 -1.09 0.17
N GLU A 31 -12.57 -1.74 0.16
CA GLU A 31 -13.08 -2.49 1.32
C GLU A 31 -12.14 -3.64 1.72
N GLU A 32 -11.65 -4.43 0.74
CA GLU A 32 -10.70 -5.51 0.99
C GLU A 32 -9.38 -5.00 1.59
N ILE A 33 -8.84 -3.90 1.08
CA ILE A 33 -7.61 -3.29 1.62
C ILE A 33 -7.85 -2.77 3.04
N ARG A 34 -8.98 -2.12 3.31
CA ARG A 34 -9.31 -1.64 4.66
C ARG A 34 -9.43 -2.80 5.64
N LYS A 35 -10.12 -3.88 5.27
CA LYS A 35 -10.18 -5.10 6.07
C LYS A 35 -8.80 -5.71 6.31
N TYR A 36 -7.99 -5.85 5.25
CA TYR A 36 -6.64 -6.40 5.36
C TYR A 36 -5.74 -5.57 6.28
N LEU A 37 -5.84 -4.23 6.22
CA LEU A 37 -5.13 -3.32 7.11
C LEU A 37 -5.58 -3.50 8.57
N VAL A 38 -6.88 -3.64 8.83
CA VAL A 38 -7.40 -3.89 10.17
C VAL A 38 -6.85 -5.20 10.72
N ASP A 39 -6.98 -6.28 9.96
CA ASP A 39 -6.54 -7.62 10.37
C ASP A 39 -5.02 -7.68 10.60
N THR A 40 -4.24 -6.96 9.80
CA THR A 40 -2.76 -6.95 9.91
C THR A 40 -2.28 -6.06 11.05
N LEU A 41 -2.82 -4.84 11.18
CA LEU A 41 -2.35 -3.85 12.15
C LEU A 41 -2.81 -4.15 13.57
N ASP A 42 -3.89 -4.90 13.76
CA ASP A 42 -4.26 -5.46 15.06
C ASP A 42 -3.13 -6.34 15.64
N GLN A 43 -2.36 -7.02 14.78
CA GLN A 43 -1.31 -7.96 15.19
C GLN A 43 0.06 -7.30 15.35
N CYS A 44 0.46 -6.37 14.48
CA CYS A 44 1.81 -5.79 14.47
C CYS A 44 1.88 -4.32 14.94
N GLY A 45 0.74 -3.64 15.14
CA GLY A 45 0.66 -2.22 15.46
C GLY A 45 1.08 -1.30 14.29
N GLY A 46 0.78 0.00 14.38
CA GLY A 46 1.12 0.95 13.31
C GLY A 46 0.24 2.19 13.26
N HIS A 47 0.41 3.01 12.21
CA HIS A 47 -0.36 4.24 12.00
C HIS A 47 -1.75 3.95 11.42
N PHE A 48 -2.64 3.40 12.24
CA PHE A 48 -3.94 2.88 11.83
C PHE A 48 -4.82 3.90 11.07
N GLY A 49 -5.12 5.05 11.69
CA GLY A 49 -6.06 6.03 11.11
C GLY A 49 -5.59 6.66 9.79
N ALA A 50 -4.29 6.91 9.66
CA ALA A 50 -3.73 7.54 8.46
C ALA A 50 -3.80 6.63 7.23
N ASN A 51 -3.57 5.32 7.42
CA ASN A 51 -3.62 4.35 6.34
C ASN A 51 -5.04 4.02 5.88
N LEU A 52 -6.02 4.03 6.80
CA LEU A 52 -7.43 3.88 6.42
C LEU A 52 -7.92 5.07 5.59
N GLY A 53 -7.48 6.28 5.92
CA GLY A 53 -7.86 7.51 5.21
C GLY A 53 -7.18 7.69 3.84
N SER A 54 -6.16 6.89 3.51
CA SER A 54 -5.43 7.00 2.25
C SER A 54 -5.75 5.92 1.22
N VAL A 55 -6.63 4.95 1.54
CA VAL A 55 -6.88 3.79 0.67
C VAL A 55 -7.34 4.20 -0.73
N GLU A 56 -8.39 5.00 -0.83
CA GLU A 56 -9.02 5.35 -2.10
C GLU A 56 -8.09 6.19 -2.97
N ILE A 57 -7.41 7.17 -2.37
CA ILE A 57 -6.45 8.00 -3.10
C ILE A 57 -5.26 7.17 -3.58
N THR A 58 -4.80 6.19 -2.79
CA THR A 58 -3.71 5.31 -3.20
C THR A 58 -4.10 4.42 -4.38
N ILE A 59 -5.32 3.86 -4.36
CA ILE A 59 -5.89 3.11 -5.48
C ILE A 59 -5.96 4.01 -6.71
N ALA A 60 -6.56 5.20 -6.61
CA ALA A 60 -6.74 6.10 -7.73
C ALA A 60 -5.39 6.51 -8.36
N LEU A 61 -4.40 6.84 -7.54
CA LEU A 61 -3.07 7.20 -8.01
C LEU A 61 -2.40 6.05 -8.78
N HIS A 62 -2.36 4.84 -8.23
CA HIS A 62 -1.73 3.70 -8.93
C HIS A 62 -2.54 3.19 -10.12
N TYR A 63 -3.86 3.40 -10.14
CA TYR A 63 -4.71 3.06 -11.27
C TYR A 63 -4.47 4.02 -12.45
N LEU A 64 -4.34 5.32 -12.17
CA LEU A 64 -4.20 6.37 -13.19
C LEU A 64 -2.75 6.59 -13.64
N LEU A 65 -1.79 6.60 -12.72
CA LEU A 65 -0.38 6.87 -13.02
C LEU A 65 0.37 5.60 -13.45
N ASN A 66 1.40 5.75 -14.26
CA ASN A 66 2.26 4.67 -14.69
C ASN A 66 3.47 4.57 -13.76
N THR A 67 3.27 4.06 -12.55
CA THR A 67 4.37 3.83 -11.62
C THR A 67 5.11 2.52 -11.99
N PRO A 68 6.46 2.47 -11.91
CA PRO A 68 7.34 3.44 -11.25
C PRO A 68 7.87 4.57 -12.14
N GLU A 69 7.48 4.67 -13.41
CA GLU A 69 7.92 5.74 -14.32
C GLU A 69 7.42 7.12 -13.84
N ASP A 70 6.15 7.19 -13.45
CA ASP A 70 5.57 8.31 -12.72
C ASP A 70 5.90 8.19 -11.23
N ASN A 71 6.43 9.27 -10.66
CA ASN A 71 6.79 9.29 -9.24
C ASN A 71 5.59 9.63 -8.36
N ILE A 72 5.36 8.84 -7.31
CA ILE A 72 4.43 9.16 -6.22
C ILE A 72 5.25 9.39 -4.96
N ILE A 73 5.08 10.57 -4.35
CA ILE A 73 5.77 10.94 -3.12
C ILE A 73 4.74 11.04 -1.99
N TRP A 74 4.99 10.32 -0.89
CA TRP A 74 4.19 10.35 0.32
C TRP A 74 4.93 11.13 1.42
N ASP A 75 4.53 12.38 1.70
CA ASP A 75 5.16 13.16 2.81
C ASP A 75 4.99 12.42 4.15
N VAL A 76 6.06 12.38 4.96
CA VAL A 76 6.25 11.51 6.14
C VAL A 76 6.21 10.01 5.82
N GLY A 77 5.21 9.53 5.08
CA GLY A 77 5.06 8.14 4.65
C GLY A 77 4.26 7.24 5.57
N HIS A 78 3.78 7.75 6.71
CA HIS A 78 3.00 6.99 7.69
C HIS A 78 1.62 6.51 7.18
N GLN A 79 1.15 7.09 6.08
CA GLN A 79 -0.09 6.80 5.35
C GLN A 79 0.12 5.90 4.13
N ALA A 80 1.32 5.35 3.92
CA ALA A 80 1.72 4.67 2.69
C ALA A 80 1.62 3.12 2.76
N TYR A 81 0.89 2.54 3.71
CA TYR A 81 0.69 1.07 3.75
C TYR A 81 -0.17 0.58 2.58
N PRO A 82 -1.27 1.25 2.18
CA PRO A 82 -1.96 0.92 0.92
C PRO A 82 -1.02 0.94 -0.28
N HIS A 83 -0.07 1.88 -0.29
CA HIS A 83 0.93 1.96 -1.35
C HIS A 83 1.84 0.73 -1.35
N LYS A 84 2.40 0.34 -0.19
CA LYS A 84 3.20 -0.89 -0.07
C LYS A 84 2.40 -2.14 -0.50
N ILE A 85 1.12 -2.22 -0.10
CA ILE A 85 0.21 -3.31 -0.49
C ILE A 85 0.10 -3.42 -2.02
N LEU A 86 -0.27 -2.32 -2.71
CA LEU A 86 -0.53 -2.31 -4.16
C LEU A 86 0.75 -2.42 -5.02
N THR A 87 1.93 -2.34 -4.40
CA THR A 87 3.23 -2.39 -5.07
C THR A 87 4.02 -3.64 -4.68
N GLY A 88 3.29 -4.75 -4.50
CA GLY A 88 3.87 -6.10 -4.39
C GLY A 88 4.31 -6.52 -2.99
N ARG A 89 4.07 -5.70 -1.96
CA ARG A 89 4.52 -5.98 -0.58
C ARG A 89 3.39 -6.36 0.37
N ALA A 90 2.21 -6.68 -0.15
CA ALA A 90 1.05 -7.04 0.66
C ALA A 90 1.35 -8.18 1.64
N ASP A 91 1.91 -9.31 1.17
CA ASP A 91 2.20 -10.48 2.03
C ASP A 91 3.28 -10.24 3.11
N LEU A 92 4.05 -9.14 3.00
CA LEU A 92 5.11 -8.79 3.94
C LEU A 92 4.65 -7.74 4.96
N LEU A 93 3.43 -7.23 4.87
CA LEU A 93 2.97 -6.10 5.67
C LEU A 93 2.97 -6.39 7.17
N ASN A 94 2.73 -7.64 7.57
CA ASN A 94 2.81 -8.09 8.96
C ASN A 94 4.23 -7.98 9.58
N THR A 95 5.27 -7.85 8.75
CA THR A 95 6.67 -7.67 9.20
C THR A 95 7.05 -6.20 9.41
N ILE A 96 6.14 -5.26 9.18
CA ILE A 96 6.48 -3.84 9.24
C ILE A 96 7.02 -3.44 10.62
N LYS A 97 8.05 -2.58 10.64
CA LYS A 97 8.77 -2.15 11.86
C LYS A 97 9.55 -3.25 12.59
N GLN A 98 9.55 -4.48 12.09
CA GLN A 98 10.34 -5.56 12.68
C GLN A 98 11.77 -5.54 12.14
N HIS A 99 12.71 -6.09 12.90
CA HIS A 99 14.08 -6.27 12.43
C HIS A 99 14.07 -7.15 11.17
N GLN A 100 14.70 -6.68 10.08
CA GLN A 100 14.68 -7.32 8.75
C GLN A 100 13.30 -7.40 8.07
N GLY A 101 12.28 -6.73 8.62
CA GLY A 101 10.97 -6.59 7.98
C GLY A 101 10.85 -5.30 7.16
N LEU A 102 9.62 -4.99 6.73
CA LEU A 102 9.37 -3.75 5.98
C LEU A 102 9.67 -2.50 6.82
N ALA A 103 10.22 -1.49 6.16
CA ALA A 103 10.42 -0.18 6.75
C ALA A 103 9.07 0.47 7.12
N PRO A 104 9.01 1.26 8.20
CA PRO A 104 7.79 1.95 8.62
C PRO A 104 7.26 2.94 7.59
N PHE A 105 8.11 3.41 6.68
CA PHE A 105 7.81 4.42 5.67
C PHE A 105 8.38 4.00 4.31
N PRO A 106 8.00 4.65 3.20
CA PRO A 106 8.63 4.43 1.90
C PRO A 106 10.15 4.60 1.95
N SER A 107 10.87 3.63 1.39
CA SER A 107 12.33 3.56 1.33
C SER A 107 12.77 3.12 -0.05
N ARG A 108 13.59 3.93 -0.72
CA ARG A 108 14.15 3.63 -2.05
C ARG A 108 14.92 2.31 -2.13
N ASN A 109 15.50 1.86 -1.01
CA ASN A 109 16.22 0.60 -0.94
C ASN A 109 15.27 -0.61 -0.80
N GLU A 110 14.01 -0.39 -0.45
CA GLU A 110 13.00 -1.44 -0.27
C GLU A 110 12.22 -1.71 -1.56
N SER A 111 11.94 -0.68 -2.36
CA SER A 111 11.07 -0.80 -3.54
C SER A 111 11.35 0.28 -4.58
N ALA A 112 11.24 -0.10 -5.86
CA ALA A 112 11.30 0.85 -6.98
C ALA A 112 10.12 1.84 -7.00
N TYR A 113 9.03 1.53 -6.30
CA TYR A 113 7.85 2.39 -6.19
C TYR A 113 7.97 3.45 -5.08
N ASP A 114 9.00 3.36 -4.22
CA ASP A 114 9.23 4.28 -3.13
C ASP A 114 10.14 5.44 -3.63
N SER A 115 9.58 6.39 -4.37
CA SER A 115 10.36 7.40 -5.12
C SER A 115 11.23 8.33 -4.25
N PHE A 116 10.93 8.47 -2.95
CA PHE A 116 11.69 9.28 -2.01
C PHE A 116 11.80 8.60 -0.64
N GLY A 117 12.98 8.68 -0.02
CA GLY A 117 13.17 8.18 1.35
C GLY A 117 12.65 9.22 2.34
N VAL A 118 11.57 8.90 3.04
CA VAL A 118 10.88 9.83 3.97
C VAL A 118 11.02 9.39 5.43
N GLY A 119 10.84 10.34 6.35
CA GLY A 119 10.89 10.10 7.80
C GLY A 119 10.66 11.36 8.64
N HIS A 120 11.06 12.53 8.14
CA HIS A 120 10.68 13.84 8.69
C HIS A 120 9.63 14.51 7.81
N SER A 121 8.71 15.27 8.42
CA SER A 121 7.65 16.02 7.71
C SER A 121 8.21 17.16 6.85
N SER A 122 7.47 17.56 5.81
CA SER A 122 7.77 18.69 4.91
C SER A 122 8.97 18.46 4.01
N THR A 123 9.11 17.22 3.52
CA THR A 123 10.20 16.83 2.59
C THR A 123 9.68 16.27 1.26
N SER A 124 8.35 16.24 1.05
CA SER A 124 7.73 15.91 -0.23
C SER A 124 7.80 17.02 -1.27
#